data_AF-A0A535Y5A8-F1
#
_entry.id   AF-A0A535Y5A8-F1
#
_cell.length_a   1.000
_cell.length_b   1.000
_cell.length_c   1.000
_cell.angle_alpha   90.00
_cell.angle_beta   90.00
_cell.angle_gamma   90.00
#
_symmetry.space_group_name_H-M   'P 1'
#
loop_
_entity.id
_entity.type
_entity.pdbx_description
1 polymer ?
#
loop_
_entity_poly.entity_id
_entity_poly.type
_entity_poly.pdbx_seq_one_letter_code
_entity_poly.pdbx_strand_id
1 'polypeptide(L)'
;MSGLLRFIPVVVLVLAACAPQATPPGPSGTAASKVGGSVTFVATTDPDTLDLHQTSNPVSSTIFGWIYEPLVYQDLDNSYKGLLSESWAVSPDSKTITFKLR
;
A
#
# COMPACT_ATOMS: atom_id res chain seq x y z
N MET A 1 32.08 42.52 36.58
CA MET A 1 31.00 42.34 35.58
C MET A 1 31.59 42.34 34.16
N SER A 2 32.34 41.31 33.76
CA SER A 2 32.98 41.24 32.42
C SER A 2 32.96 39.83 31.79
N GLY A 3 32.33 38.86 32.47
CA GLY A 3 32.27 37.45 32.01
C GLY A 3 31.07 37.13 31.11
N LEU A 4 30.02 37.96 31.13
CA LEU A 4 28.79 37.70 30.37
C LEU A 4 28.89 38.09 28.89
N LEU A 5 29.83 38.99 28.54
CA LEU A 5 29.97 39.53 27.19
C LEU A 5 30.73 38.60 26.22
N ARG A 6 31.36 37.53 26.72
CA ARG A 6 32.17 36.59 25.93
C ARG A 6 31.39 35.37 25.40
N PHE A 7 30.15 35.15 25.85
CA PHE A 7 29.31 34.03 25.40
C PHE A 7 28.30 34.40 24.30
N ILE A 8 28.17 35.69 23.98
CA ILE A 8 27.27 36.20 22.93
C ILE A 8 27.57 35.64 21.53
N PRO A 9 28.84 35.51 21.05
CA PRO A 9 29.07 35.04 19.68
C PRO A 9 28.79 33.53 19.50
N VAL A 10 28.88 32.74 20.58
CA VAL A 10 28.59 31.29 20.56
C VAL A 10 27.08 31.04 20.51
N VAL A 11 26.29 31.84 21.21
CA VAL A 11 24.82 31.73 21.21
C VAL A 11 24.23 32.08 19.85
N VAL A 12 24.80 33.07 19.14
CA VAL A 12 24.32 33.45 17.79
C VAL A 12 24.60 32.37 16.74
N LEU A 13 25.70 31.61 16.88
CA LEU A 13 26.03 30.51 15.96
C LEU A 13 25.07 29.32 16.11
N VAL A 14 24.58 29.05 17.33
CA VAL A 14 23.66 27.93 17.60
C VAL A 14 22.25 28.22 17.06
N LEU A 15 21.79 29.48 17.04
CA LEU A 15 20.47 29.83 16.51
C LEU A 15 20.37 29.73 14.97
N ALA A 16 21.47 29.91 14.23
CA ALA A 16 21.46 29.83 12.77
C ALA A 16 21.36 28.39 12.24
N ALA A 17 21.69 27.38 13.06
CA ALA A 17 21.66 25.97 12.68
C ALA A 17 20.26 25.33 12.72
N CYS A 18 19.27 25.99 13.33
CA CYS A 18 17.87 25.53 13.35
C CYS A 18 16.98 26.22 12.30
N ALA A 19 17.56 26.99 11.38
CA ALA A 19 16.78 27.58 10.28
C ALA A 19 16.25 26.45 9.36
N PRO A 20 14.93 26.39 9.10
CA PRO A 20 14.37 25.42 8.16
C PRO A 20 14.97 25.65 6.77
N GLN A 21 15.78 24.71 6.29
CA GLN A 21 16.31 24.75 4.94
C GLN A 21 15.15 24.49 3.97
N ALA A 22 14.72 25.54 3.26
CA ALA A 22 13.70 25.42 2.23
C ALA A 22 14.19 24.43 1.16
N THR A 23 13.59 23.25 1.14
CA THR A 23 13.84 22.25 0.11
C THR A 23 13.16 22.74 -1.17
N PRO A 24 13.88 22.85 -2.31
CA PRO A 24 13.25 23.18 -3.57
C PRO A 24 12.08 22.22 -3.83
N PRO A 25 10.92 22.70 -4.33
CA PRO A 25 9.84 21.82 -4.71
C PRO A 25 10.37 20.81 -5.72
N GLY A 26 10.42 19.53 -5.35
CA GLY A 26 10.66 18.45 -6.29
C GLY A 26 9.55 18.45 -7.36
N PRO A 27 9.80 17.93 -8.57
CA PRO A 27 8.80 17.89 -9.62
C PRO A 27 7.55 17.18 -9.11
N SER A 28 6.51 17.97 -8.84
CA SER A 28 5.23 17.52 -8.29
C SER A 28 4.27 17.15 -9.42
N GLY A 29 4.81 16.50 -10.45
CA GLY A 29 4.02 15.98 -11.56
C GLY A 29 3.66 14.54 -11.27
N THR A 30 2.41 14.28 -10.86
CA THR A 30 1.86 12.92 -10.94
C THR A 30 1.97 12.48 -12.40
N ALA A 31 2.84 11.51 -12.66
CA ALA A 31 2.98 10.95 -14.00
C ALA A 31 1.59 10.48 -14.46
N ALA A 32 1.16 10.95 -15.63
CA ALA A 32 -0.12 10.53 -16.19
C ALA A 32 -0.12 9.02 -16.37
N SER A 33 -1.18 8.35 -15.88
CA SER A 33 -1.32 6.91 -16.06
C SER A 33 -1.38 6.58 -17.55
N LYS A 34 -0.48 5.70 -18.00
CA LYS A 34 -0.38 5.31 -19.41
C LYS A 34 -1.22 4.05 -19.63
N VAL A 35 -2.13 4.09 -20.61
CA VAL A 35 -2.94 2.93 -20.98
C VAL A 35 -2.14 2.01 -21.92
N GLY A 36 -2.18 0.72 -21.64
CA GLY A 36 -1.50 -0.32 -22.42
C GLY A 36 -0.08 -0.65 -21.93
N GLY A 37 0.47 -1.75 -22.47
CA GLY A 37 1.79 -2.27 -22.09
C GLY A 37 1.75 -3.77 -21.80
N SER A 38 2.88 -4.32 -21.35
CA SER A 38 2.99 -5.70 -20.89
C SER A 38 3.81 -5.73 -19.62
N VAL A 39 3.40 -6.58 -18.68
CA VAL A 39 4.14 -6.85 -17.44
C VAL A 39 4.69 -8.26 -17.55
N THR A 40 6.01 -8.40 -17.40
CA THR A 40 6.67 -9.70 -17.26
C THR A 40 6.93 -9.96 -15.78
N PHE A 41 6.38 -11.05 -15.28
CA PHE A 41 6.57 -11.51 -13.90
C PHE A 41 7.48 -12.74 -13.88
N VAL A 42 8.31 -12.86 -12.84
CA VAL A 42 9.16 -14.04 -12.61
C VAL A 42 8.51 -14.90 -11.53
N ALA A 43 8.08 -16.10 -11.89
CA ALA A 43 7.69 -17.12 -10.94
C ALA A 43 8.92 -17.84 -10.40
N THR A 44 9.00 -18.05 -9.08
CA THR A 44 10.12 -18.76 -8.46
C THR A 44 10.09 -20.27 -8.69
N THR A 45 8.91 -20.80 -9.02
CA THR A 45 8.63 -22.21 -9.33
C THR A 45 7.47 -22.25 -10.32
N ASP A 46 7.31 -23.35 -11.04
CA ASP A 46 6.09 -23.57 -11.82
C ASP A 46 4.86 -23.77 -10.91
N PRO A 47 3.66 -23.37 -11.36
CA PRO A 47 2.43 -23.79 -10.71
C PRO A 47 2.24 -25.30 -10.89
N ASP A 48 1.80 -25.95 -9.82
CA ASP A 48 1.50 -27.39 -9.78
C ASP A 48 0.14 -27.73 -10.41
N THR A 49 -0.86 -26.89 -10.17
CA THR A 49 -2.22 -26.98 -10.75
C THR A 49 -2.87 -25.61 -10.77
N LEU A 50 -3.87 -25.45 -11.65
CA LEU A 50 -4.73 -24.26 -11.66
C LEU A 50 -6.07 -24.48 -10.94
N ASP A 51 -6.28 -25.65 -10.32
CA ASP A 51 -7.43 -25.89 -9.45
C ASP A 51 -7.15 -25.36 -8.03
N LEU A 52 -7.87 -24.31 -7.62
CA LEU A 52 -7.69 -23.63 -6.34
C LEU A 52 -7.87 -24.57 -5.14
N HIS A 53 -8.68 -25.63 -5.27
CA HIS A 53 -8.97 -26.54 -4.17
C HIS A 53 -7.89 -27.60 -3.95
N GLN A 54 -6.94 -27.71 -4.89
CA GLN A 54 -6.00 -28.82 -4.96
C GLN A 54 -4.55 -28.41 -4.68
N THR A 55 -4.30 -27.15 -4.29
CA THR A 55 -2.94 -26.64 -4.10
C THR A 55 -2.81 -25.76 -2.87
N SER A 56 -1.59 -25.74 -2.32
CA SER A 56 -1.11 -24.76 -1.35
C SER A 56 0.13 -24.01 -1.86
N ASN A 57 0.43 -24.09 -3.16
CA ASN A 57 1.59 -23.46 -3.78
C ASN A 57 1.39 -21.93 -3.86
N PRO A 58 2.30 -21.11 -3.31
CA PRO A 58 2.16 -19.66 -3.30
C PRO A 58 2.21 -19.01 -4.70
N VAL A 59 2.90 -19.62 -5.66
CA VAL A 59 2.92 -19.15 -7.06
C VAL A 59 1.53 -19.35 -7.68
N SER A 60 0.92 -20.52 -7.49
CA SER A 60 -0.44 -20.82 -7.95
C SER A 60 -1.43 -19.82 -7.34
N SER A 61 -1.33 -19.53 -6.03
CA SER A 61 -2.14 -18.51 -5.34
C SER A 61 -2.01 -17.11 -5.92
N THR A 62 -0.81 -16.73 -6.39
CA THR A 62 -0.58 -15.43 -7.05
C THR A 62 -1.30 -15.38 -8.40
N ILE A 63 -1.20 -16.45 -9.18
CA ILE A 63 -1.88 -16.58 -10.48
C ILE A 63 -3.41 -16.57 -10.30
N PHE A 64 -3.93 -17.17 -9.22
CA PHE A 64 -5.36 -17.15 -8.90
C PHE A 64 -5.93 -15.74 -8.77
N GLY A 65 -5.15 -14.78 -8.27
CA GLY A 65 -5.55 -13.37 -8.23
C GLY A 65 -5.73 -12.73 -9.62
N TRP A 66 -5.28 -13.37 -10.70
CA TRP A 66 -5.45 -12.90 -12.08
C TRP A 66 -6.58 -13.60 -12.83
N ILE A 67 -6.96 -14.82 -12.42
CA ILE A 67 -7.92 -15.67 -13.14
C ILE A 67 -9.20 -15.96 -12.37
N TYR A 68 -9.22 -15.76 -11.05
CA TYR A 68 -10.39 -15.90 -10.19
C TYR A 68 -10.76 -14.58 -9.53
N GLU A 69 -12.04 -14.43 -9.19
CA GLU A 69 -12.55 -13.27 -8.47
C GLU A 69 -13.17 -13.70 -7.12
N PRO A 70 -12.58 -13.35 -5.97
CA PRO A 70 -13.20 -13.61 -4.68
C PRO A 70 -14.43 -12.71 -4.42
N LEU A 71 -15.24 -13.08 -3.43
CA LEU A 71 -16.35 -12.23 -2.97
C LEU A 71 -15.85 -10.87 -2.46
N VAL A 72 -14.77 -10.90 -1.68
CA VAL A 72 -14.08 -9.73 -1.11
C VAL A 72 -12.57 -9.88 -1.32
N TYR A 73 -11.85 -8.77 -1.37
CA TYR A 73 -10.40 -8.72 -1.44
C TYR A 73 -9.85 -7.72 -0.40
N GLN A 74 -8.58 -7.86 -0.05
CA GLN A 74 -7.87 -6.91 0.80
C GLN A 74 -7.19 -5.86 -0.09
N ASP A 75 -7.48 -4.59 0.15
CA ASP A 75 -6.89 -3.47 -0.58
C ASP A 75 -5.54 -3.06 0.01
N LEU A 76 -4.81 -2.18 -0.69
CA LEU A 76 -3.45 -1.75 -0.32
C LEU A 76 -3.36 -1.06 1.05
N ASP A 77 -4.46 -0.51 1.54
CA ASP A 77 -4.58 0.09 2.87
C ASP A 77 -4.96 -0.92 3.96
N ASN A 78 -4.99 -2.22 3.62
CA ASN A 78 -5.47 -3.33 4.44
C ASN A 78 -6.97 -3.34 4.73
N SER A 79 -7.77 -2.48 4.09
CA SER A 79 -9.23 -2.57 4.16
C SER A 79 -9.76 -3.73 3.32
N TYR A 80 -10.94 -4.25 3.69
CA TYR A 80 -11.63 -5.24 2.87
C TYR A 80 -12.67 -4.56 1.98
N LYS A 81 -12.62 -4.87 0.69
CA LYS A 81 -13.53 -4.35 -0.33
C LYS A 81 -14.18 -5.49 -1.09
N GLY A 82 -15.39 -5.25 -1.61
CA GLY A 82 -16.06 -6.20 -2.50
C GLY A 82 -15.33 -6.25 -3.84
N LEU A 83 -15.08 -7.46 -4.36
CA LEU A 83 -14.67 -7.64 -5.76
C LEU A 83 -15.84 -8.18 -6.57
N LEU A 84 -16.25 -9.43 -6.33
CA LEU A 84 -17.47 -9.98 -6.94
C LEU A 84 -18.75 -9.50 -6.23
N SER A 85 -18.66 -9.16 -4.95
CA SER A 85 -19.78 -8.62 -4.17
C SER A 85 -19.90 -7.10 -4.30
N GLU A 86 -21.13 -6.61 -4.49
CA GLU A 86 -21.46 -5.18 -4.42
C GLU A 86 -21.59 -4.71 -2.96
N SER A 87 -22.13 -5.59 -2.10
CA SER A 87 -22.31 -5.34 -0.68
C SER A 87 -22.45 -6.64 0.10
N TRP A 88 -22.27 -6.58 1.41
CA TRP A 88 -22.54 -7.69 2.31
C TRP A 88 -23.09 -7.21 3.65
N ALA A 89 -23.87 -8.06 4.31
CA ALA A 89 -24.38 -7.85 5.66
C ALA A 89 -23.99 -9.04 6.54
N VAL A 90 -23.59 -8.75 7.78
CA VAL A 90 -23.27 -9.74 8.80
C VAL A 90 -24.38 -9.73 9.84
N SER A 91 -24.89 -10.91 10.21
CA SER A 91 -25.92 -11.02 11.24
C SER A 91 -25.41 -10.57 12.62
N PRO A 92 -26.29 -10.12 13.54
CA PRO A 92 -25.87 -9.69 14.88
C PRO A 92 -25.10 -10.74 15.67
N ASP A 93 -25.37 -12.03 15.42
CA ASP A 93 -24.69 -13.17 16.06
C ASP A 93 -23.43 -13.64 15.28
N SER A 94 -23.08 -12.96 14.18
CA SER A 94 -21.93 -13.25 13.31
C SER A 94 -21.91 -14.64 12.67
N LYS A 95 -23.05 -15.32 12.60
CA LYS A 95 -23.14 -16.68 12.01
C LYS A 95 -23.60 -16.69 10.55
N THR A 96 -24.16 -15.59 10.07
CA THR A 96 -24.65 -15.48 8.69
C THR A 96 -24.02 -14.26 8.04
N ILE A 97 -23.43 -14.46 6.87
CA ILE A 97 -22.94 -13.39 6.00
C ILE A 97 -23.69 -13.50 4.67
N THR A 98 -24.43 -12.45 4.32
CA THR A 98 -25.21 -12.38 3.08
C THR A 98 -24.53 -11.44 2.12
N PHE A 99 -24.14 -11.93 0.94
CA PHE A 99 -23.51 -11.15 -0.13
C PHE A 99 -24.53 -10.85 -1.23
N LYS A 100 -24.52 -9.61 -1.73
CA LYS A 100 -25.16 -9.25 -3.00
C LYS A 100 -24.08 -9.21 -4.09
N LEU A 101 -24.29 -9.97 -5.15
CA LEU A 101 -23.36 -10.00 -6.30
C LEU A 101 -23.82 -9.02 -7.38
N ARG A 102 -22.90 -8.65 -8.28
CA ARG A 102 -23.14 -7.86 -9.48
C ARG A 102 -23.77 -8.68 -10.61
#